data_AF-A0AB73BZ90-F1
#
_entry.id   AF-A0AB73BZ90-F1
#
_cell.length_a   1.000
_cell.length_b   1.000
_cell.length_c   1.000
_cell.angle_alpha   90.00
_cell.angle_beta   90.00
_cell.angle_gamma   90.00
#
_symmetry.space_group_name_H-M   'P 1'
#
loop_
_entity.id
_entity.type
_entity.pdbx_description
1 polymer ?
#
loop_
_entity_poly.entity_id
_entity_poly.type
_entity_poly.pdbx_seq_one_letter_code
_entity_poly.pdbx_strand_id
1 'polypeptide(L)'
;MDNKTELENVKAEIESKREEKEKYEKKSAQLQNREKQLKEMASLKDRKKRNHRLIERGAILEKITGSSAIKSKDWQKEIQSLESEVGLLNNQSQSIKEEYESINYIKYDVKTVNDDYGIDLSIEIDKAIKRGEKPSVIAQLKKYQEQGVKYEQRKEKTKDYYRSEER
;
A
#
# COMPACT_ATOMS: atom_id res chain seq x y z
N MET A 1 -14.28 -4.52 101.13
CA MET A 1 -13.15 -4.05 100.32
C MET A 1 -13.36 -2.57 100.05
N ASP A 2 -12.33 -1.75 100.24
CA ASP A 2 -12.48 -0.29 100.20
C ASP A 2 -12.58 0.22 98.76
N ASN A 3 -13.76 0.70 98.38
CA ASN A 3 -14.06 1.30 97.07
C ASN A 3 -13.05 2.39 96.62
N LYS A 4 -12.35 3.01 97.58
CA LYS A 4 -11.32 4.01 97.32
C LYS A 4 -10.10 3.42 96.61
N THR A 5 -9.65 2.24 97.02
CA THR A 5 -8.48 1.56 96.47
C THR A 5 -8.76 1.04 95.05
N GLU A 6 -9.98 0.56 94.81
CA GLU A 6 -10.42 0.14 93.46
C GLU A 6 -10.47 1.33 92.49
N LEU A 7 -10.96 2.49 92.94
CA LEU A 7 -11.01 3.72 92.14
C LEU A 7 -9.60 4.22 91.75
N GLU A 8 -8.62 4.11 92.65
CA GLU A 8 -7.22 4.45 92.35
C GLU A 8 -6.61 3.52 91.30
N ASN A 9 -6.85 2.21 91.40
CA ASN A 9 -6.37 1.24 90.41
C ASN A 9 -6.96 1.48 89.03
N VAL A 10 -8.28 1.76 88.95
CA VAL A 10 -8.95 2.09 87.68
C VAL A 10 -8.38 3.36 87.06
N LYS A 11 -8.06 4.38 87.85
CA LYS A 11 -7.42 5.62 87.35
C LYS A 11 -6.03 5.35 86.79
N ALA A 12 -5.21 4.55 87.48
CA ALA A 12 -3.88 4.18 86.99
C ALA A 12 -3.95 3.38 85.68
N GLU A 13 -4.92 2.48 85.54
CA GLU A 13 -5.12 1.72 84.31
C GLU A 13 -5.61 2.60 83.14
N ILE A 14 -6.49 3.57 83.41
CA ILE A 14 -6.90 4.57 82.41
C ILE A 14 -5.71 5.39 81.93
N GLU A 15 -4.85 5.84 82.84
CA GLU A 15 -3.66 6.63 82.47
C GLU A 15 -2.67 5.80 81.64
N SER A 16 -2.40 4.56 82.05
CA SER A 16 -1.55 3.63 81.28
C SER A 16 -2.09 3.39 79.86
N LYS A 17 -3.41 3.17 79.73
CA LYS A 17 -4.05 3.01 78.41
C LYS A 17 -4.02 4.27 77.56
N ARG A 18 -4.05 5.47 78.17
CA ARG A 18 -3.90 6.75 77.46
C ARG A 18 -2.50 6.91 76.88
N GLU A 19 -1.47 6.60 77.67
CA GLU A 19 -0.08 6.63 77.20
C GLU A 19 0.16 5.64 76.06
N GLU A 20 -0.42 4.43 76.15
CA GLU A 20 -0.31 3.43 75.10
C GLU A 20 -0.99 3.90 73.80
N LYS A 21 -2.18 4.50 73.92
CA LYS A 21 -2.90 5.11 72.80
C LYS A 21 -2.06 6.20 72.12
N GLU A 22 -1.45 7.10 72.89
CA GLU A 22 -0.60 8.16 72.35
C GLU A 22 0.63 7.60 71.61
N LYS A 23 1.24 6.52 72.12
CA LYS A 23 2.33 5.81 71.45
C LYS A 23 1.88 5.24 70.10
N TYR A 24 0.70 4.63 70.03
CA TYR A 24 0.15 4.10 68.77
C TYR A 24 -0.22 5.20 67.78
N GLU A 25 -0.76 6.33 68.23
CA GLU A 25 -1.07 7.47 67.37
C GLU A 25 0.19 8.04 66.72
N LYS A 26 1.27 8.23 67.49
CA LYS A 26 2.58 8.64 66.96
C LYS A 26 3.13 7.64 65.94
N LYS A 27 3.02 6.35 66.23
CA LYS A 27 3.46 5.28 65.31
C LYS A 27 2.64 5.26 64.02
N SER A 28 1.32 5.49 64.12
CA SER A 28 0.43 5.59 62.96
C SER A 28 0.81 6.76 62.05
N ALA A 29 1.02 7.95 62.62
CA ALA A 29 1.45 9.13 61.86
C ALA A 29 2.80 8.90 61.14
N GLN A 30 3.75 8.23 61.81
CA GLN A 30 5.03 7.87 61.20
C GLN A 30 4.87 6.91 60.02
N LEU A 31 4.01 5.89 60.15
CA LEU A 31 3.71 4.95 59.07
C LEU A 31 3.05 5.63 57.88
N GLN A 32 2.09 6.53 58.11
CA GLN A 32 1.45 7.31 57.05
C GLN A 32 2.47 8.17 56.27
N ASN A 33 3.41 8.81 56.97
CA ASN A 33 4.48 9.56 56.34
C ASN A 33 5.39 8.66 55.49
N ARG A 34 5.74 7.47 56.01
CA ARG A 34 6.57 6.51 55.28
C ARG A 34 5.84 5.96 54.05
N GLU A 35 4.54 5.72 54.15
CA GLU A 35 3.69 5.33 53.02
C GLU A 35 3.68 6.40 51.93
N LYS A 36 3.55 7.68 52.30
CA LYS A 36 3.59 8.81 51.36
C LYS A 36 4.92 8.87 50.60
N GLN A 37 6.04 8.72 51.30
CA GLN A 37 7.38 8.67 50.69
C GLN A 37 7.51 7.50 49.71
N LEU A 38 7.01 6.32 50.07
CA LEU A 38 7.05 5.14 49.21
C LEU A 38 6.24 5.35 47.91
N LYS A 39 5.05 5.94 48.00
CA LYS A 39 4.22 6.27 46.82
C LYS A 39 4.93 7.26 45.90
N GLU A 40 5.58 8.26 46.47
CA GLU A 40 6.34 9.25 45.71
C GLU A 40 7.54 8.62 44.99
N MET A 41 8.31 7.77 45.68
CA MET A 41 9.41 7.02 45.07
C MET A 41 8.94 6.11 43.93
N ALA A 42 7.80 5.43 44.11
CA ALA A 42 7.21 4.59 43.06
C ALA A 42 6.85 5.43 41.81
N SER A 43 6.16 6.57 42.02
CA SER A 43 5.79 7.50 40.94
C SER A 43 7.02 8.03 40.18
N LEU A 44 8.08 8.40 40.92
CA LEU A 44 9.34 8.86 40.32
C LEU A 44 10.02 7.78 39.48
N LYS A 45 10.03 6.53 39.96
CA LYS A 45 10.58 5.39 39.23
C LYS A 45 9.82 5.16 37.93
N ASP A 46 8.49 5.23 37.95
CA ASP A 46 7.65 5.08 36.77
C ASP A 46 7.85 6.23 35.77
N ARG A 47 7.96 7.47 36.26
CA ARG A 47 8.30 8.62 35.42
C ARG A 47 9.65 8.45 34.74
N LYS A 48 10.68 8.01 35.48
CA LYS A 48 12.01 7.76 34.93
C LYS A 48 11.98 6.67 33.84
N LYS A 49 11.25 5.58 34.08
CA LYS A 49 11.05 4.50 33.10
C LYS A 49 10.30 4.97 31.85
N ARG A 50 9.28 5.83 32.00
CA ARG A 50 8.59 6.46 30.86
C ARG A 50 9.52 7.34 30.04
N ASN A 51 10.27 8.23 30.69
CA ASN A 51 11.19 9.14 30.01
C ASN A 51 12.28 8.37 29.25
N HIS A 52 12.85 7.32 29.86
CA HIS A 52 13.84 6.48 29.19
C HIS A 52 13.30 5.87 27.89
N ARG A 53 12.09 5.27 27.94
CA ARG A 53 11.43 4.72 26.74
C ARG A 53 11.16 5.77 25.66
N LEU A 54 10.82 7.00 26.05
CA LEU A 54 10.60 8.09 25.09
C LEU A 54 11.90 8.51 24.41
N ILE A 55 13.00 8.58 25.16
CA ILE A 55 14.33 8.89 24.62
C ILE A 55 14.77 7.80 23.63
N GLU A 56 14.63 6.53 24.01
CA GLU A 56 14.95 5.40 23.12
C GLU A 56 14.11 5.42 21.84
N ARG A 57 12.80 5.68 21.96
CA ARG A 57 11.92 5.82 20.79
C ARG A 57 12.34 6.98 19.89
N GLY A 58 12.70 8.13 20.47
CA GLY A 58 13.23 9.27 19.72
C GLY A 58 14.51 8.95 18.97
N ALA A 59 15.47 8.28 19.64
CA ALA A 59 16.72 7.86 19.02
C ALA A 59 16.53 6.84 17.89
N ILE A 60 15.59 5.90 18.05
CA ILE A 60 15.21 4.95 16.99
C ILE A 60 14.60 5.69 15.79
N LEU A 61 13.68 6.64 16.04
CA LEU A 61 13.06 7.44 14.98
C LEU A 61 14.09 8.26 14.21
N GLU A 62 15.03 8.90 14.90
CA GLU A 62 16.11 9.67 14.28
C GLU A 62 17.04 8.78 13.45
N LYS A 63 17.39 7.59 13.96
CA LYS A 63 18.21 6.63 13.21
C LYS A 63 17.53 6.15 11.91
N ILE A 64 16.21 5.98 11.92
CA ILE A 64 15.46 5.49 10.74
C ILE A 64 15.18 6.62 9.75
N THR A 65 14.75 7.78 10.23
CA THR A 65 14.21 8.86 9.40
C THR A 65 15.19 10.01 9.19
N GLY A 66 16.34 10.01 9.87
CA GLY A 66 17.27 11.15 9.92
C GLY A 66 16.71 12.37 10.64
N SER A 67 15.55 12.25 11.31
CA SER A 67 14.89 13.34 12.03
C SER A 67 14.29 12.87 13.34
N SER A 68 14.41 13.70 14.38
CA SER A 68 13.81 13.44 15.69
C SER A 68 12.29 13.68 15.73
N ALA A 69 11.72 14.28 14.68
CA ALA A 69 10.30 14.59 14.56
C ALA A 69 9.64 13.80 13.43
N ILE A 70 8.44 13.29 13.69
CA ILE A 70 7.61 12.64 12.68
C ILE A 70 7.10 13.73 11.72
N LYS A 71 7.58 13.73 10.48
CA LYS A 71 7.17 14.66 9.42
C LYS A 71 5.81 14.30 8.80
N SER A 72 4.79 14.11 9.63
CA SER A 72 3.47 13.59 9.20
C SER A 72 2.85 14.40 8.07
N LYS A 73 3.03 15.73 8.06
CA LYS A 73 2.50 16.61 7.01
C LYS A 73 3.20 16.42 5.67
N ASP A 74 4.49 16.13 5.67
CA ASP A 74 5.25 15.92 4.43
C ASP A 74 4.83 14.59 3.79
N TRP A 75 4.71 13.53 4.60
CA TRP A 75 4.15 12.24 4.16
C TRP A 75 2.73 12.38 3.59
N GLN A 76 1.88 13.19 4.22
CA GLN A 76 0.53 13.45 3.69
C GLN A 76 0.56 14.13 2.31
N LYS A 77 1.45 15.12 2.11
CA LYS A 77 1.60 15.77 0.80
C LYS A 77 2.10 14.80 -0.26
N GLU A 78 3.05 13.95 0.10
CA GLU A 78 3.62 12.95 -0.82
C GLU A 78 2.58 11.91 -1.24
N ILE A 79 1.77 11.43 -0.29
CA ILE A 79 0.62 10.55 -0.58
C ILE A 79 -0.34 11.23 -1.57
N GLN A 80 -0.74 12.48 -1.32
CA GLN A 80 -1.66 13.21 -2.20
C GLN A 80 -1.08 13.42 -3.62
N SER A 81 0.23 13.66 -3.72
CA SER A 81 0.92 13.79 -5.00
C SER A 81 0.88 12.47 -5.78
N LEU A 82 1.20 11.36 -5.11
CA LEU A 82 1.18 10.02 -5.72
C LEU A 82 -0.24 9.61 -6.14
N GLU A 83 -1.25 9.89 -5.32
CA GLU A 83 -2.66 9.63 -5.66
C GLU A 83 -3.08 10.39 -6.92
N SER A 84 -2.64 11.64 -7.06
CA SER A 84 -2.91 12.45 -8.25
C SER A 84 -2.24 11.88 -9.50
N GLU A 85 -0.98 11.44 -9.37
CA GLU A 85 -0.22 10.82 -10.46
C GLU A 85 -0.86 9.49 -10.93
N VAL A 86 -1.28 8.64 -9.98
CA VAL A 86 -2.01 7.40 -10.28
C VAL A 86 -3.30 7.68 -11.03
N GLY A 87 -4.04 8.74 -10.65
CA GLY A 87 -5.24 9.17 -11.37
C GLY A 87 -4.96 9.56 -12.82
N LEU A 88 -3.88 10.32 -13.07
CA LEU A 88 -3.47 10.71 -14.43
C LEU A 88 -3.09 9.49 -15.27
N LEU A 89 -2.29 8.57 -14.71
CA LEU A 89 -1.86 7.34 -15.39
C LEU A 89 -3.05 6.44 -15.75
N ASN A 90 -4.04 6.33 -14.86
CA ASN A 90 -5.26 5.57 -15.15
C ASN A 90 -6.06 6.16 -16.32
N ASN A 91 -6.22 7.49 -16.36
CA ASN A 91 -6.92 8.14 -17.46
C ASN A 91 -6.17 7.95 -18.80
N GLN A 92 -4.84 8.08 -18.78
CA GLN A 92 -4.02 7.81 -19.96
C GLN A 92 -4.13 6.36 -20.42
N SER A 93 -4.10 5.40 -19.48
CA SER A 93 -4.28 3.98 -19.77
C SER A 93 -5.63 3.69 -20.44
N GLN A 94 -6.70 4.34 -19.97
CA GLN A 94 -8.03 4.21 -20.55
C GLN A 94 -8.11 4.79 -21.97
N SER A 95 -7.53 5.97 -22.20
CA SER A 95 -7.45 6.58 -23.54
C SER A 95 -6.71 5.67 -24.54
N ILE A 96 -5.57 5.10 -24.12
CA ILE A 96 -4.79 4.17 -24.97
C ILE A 96 -5.60 2.93 -25.31
N LYS A 97 -6.41 2.42 -24.36
CA LYS A 97 -7.28 1.27 -24.60
C LYS A 97 -8.35 1.57 -25.66
N GLU A 98 -8.99 2.73 -25.59
CA GLU A 98 -10.00 3.17 -26.55
C GLU A 98 -9.41 3.37 -27.96
N GLU A 99 -8.21 3.95 -28.04
CA GLU A 99 -7.47 4.07 -29.31
C GLU A 99 -7.11 2.70 -29.88
N TYR A 100 -6.67 1.76 -29.04
CA TYR A 100 -6.36 0.39 -29.46
C TYR A 100 -7.58 -0.35 -30.00
N GLU A 101 -8.74 -0.21 -29.34
CA GLU A 101 -10.01 -0.76 -29.82
C GLU A 101 -10.42 -0.15 -31.17
N SER A 102 -10.24 1.17 -31.32
CA SER A 102 -10.49 1.88 -32.58
C SER A 102 -9.58 1.39 -33.72
N ILE A 103 -8.28 1.19 -33.44
CA ILE A 103 -7.32 0.63 -34.41
C ILE A 103 -7.73 -0.78 -34.82
N ASN A 104 -8.18 -1.61 -33.89
CA ASN A 104 -8.65 -2.96 -34.21
C ASN A 104 -9.88 -2.96 -35.09
N TYR A 105 -10.82 -2.04 -34.84
CA TYR A 105 -12.01 -1.86 -35.68
C TYR A 105 -11.62 -1.45 -37.10
N ILE A 106 -10.76 -0.43 -37.25
CA ILE A 106 -10.23 0.00 -38.55
C ILE A 106 -9.52 -1.16 -39.26
N LYS A 107 -8.71 -1.94 -38.54
CA LYS A 107 -8.00 -3.09 -39.11
C LYS A 107 -8.96 -4.14 -39.64
N TYR A 108 -10.06 -4.40 -38.92
CA TYR A 108 -11.11 -5.31 -39.37
C TYR A 108 -11.82 -4.78 -40.60
N ASP A 109 -12.22 -3.51 -40.61
CA ASP A 109 -12.88 -2.87 -41.74
C ASP A 109 -11.99 -2.84 -42.97
N VAL A 110 -10.70 -2.49 -42.84
CA VAL A 110 -9.73 -2.54 -43.93
C VAL A 110 -9.54 -3.96 -44.46
N LYS A 111 -9.46 -4.95 -43.57
CA LYS A 111 -9.39 -6.36 -43.98
C LYS A 111 -10.64 -6.75 -44.76
N THR A 112 -11.81 -6.42 -44.24
CA THR A 112 -13.11 -6.71 -44.85
C THR A 112 -13.24 -6.02 -46.20
N VAL A 113 -12.84 -4.75 -46.32
CA VAL A 113 -12.83 -4.02 -47.59
C VAL A 113 -11.83 -4.62 -48.58
N ASN A 114 -10.65 -5.04 -48.13
CA ASN A 114 -9.68 -5.71 -49.00
C ASN A 114 -10.20 -7.08 -49.47
N ASP A 115 -10.87 -7.83 -48.59
CA ASP A 115 -11.47 -9.13 -48.88
C ASP A 115 -12.72 -8.99 -49.79
N ASP A 116 -13.57 -7.99 -49.56
CA ASP A 116 -14.86 -7.76 -50.23
C ASP A 116 -14.75 -6.98 -51.54
N TYR A 117 -13.94 -5.90 -51.56
CA TYR A 117 -13.73 -5.07 -52.76
C TYR A 117 -12.54 -5.52 -53.58
N GLY A 118 -11.75 -6.48 -53.10
CA GLY A 118 -10.56 -6.94 -53.80
C GLY A 118 -9.67 -5.75 -54.20
N ILE A 119 -9.35 -4.86 -53.25
CA ILE A 119 -8.25 -3.88 -53.42
C ILE A 119 -6.94 -4.68 -53.35
N ASP A 120 -6.82 -5.45 -54.40
CA ASP A 120 -6.00 -6.58 -54.70
C ASP A 120 -4.89 -6.05 -55.59
N LEU A 121 -3.72 -6.68 -55.57
CA LEU A 121 -2.68 -6.43 -56.57
C LEU A 121 -3.26 -6.50 -58.00
N SER A 122 -4.38 -7.21 -58.21
CA SER A 122 -5.21 -7.19 -59.43
C SER A 122 -5.69 -5.79 -59.87
N ILE A 123 -6.18 -4.91 -58.99
CA ILE A 123 -6.64 -3.55 -59.38
C ILE A 123 -5.46 -2.66 -59.76
N GLU A 124 -4.32 -2.81 -59.07
CA GLU A 124 -3.07 -2.10 -59.37
C GLU A 124 -2.49 -2.56 -60.72
N ILE A 125 -2.52 -3.88 -60.98
CA ILE A 125 -2.14 -4.50 -62.27
C ILE A 125 -3.02 -3.97 -63.41
N ASP A 126 -4.34 -3.91 -63.22
CA ASP A 126 -5.27 -3.40 -64.24
C ASP A 126 -5.07 -1.90 -64.52
N LYS A 127 -4.79 -1.11 -63.49
CA LYS A 127 -4.41 0.31 -63.66
C LYS A 127 -3.06 0.45 -64.35
N ALA A 128 -2.09 -0.44 -64.10
CA ALA A 128 -0.78 -0.43 -64.76
C ALA A 128 -0.88 -0.84 -66.24
N ILE A 129 -1.72 -1.82 -66.56
CA ILE A 129 -2.03 -2.22 -67.94
C ILE A 129 -2.68 -1.06 -68.70
N LYS A 130 -3.68 -0.38 -68.11
CA LYS A 130 -4.36 0.77 -68.72
C LYS A 130 -3.47 2.01 -68.87
N ARG A 131 -2.47 2.17 -68.02
CA ARG A 131 -1.43 3.23 -68.12
C ARG A 131 -0.34 2.93 -69.14
N GLY A 132 -0.33 1.73 -69.75
CA GLY A 132 0.66 1.31 -70.73
C GLY A 132 2.03 0.98 -70.14
N GLU A 133 2.07 0.55 -68.87
CA GLU A 133 3.32 0.18 -68.22
C GLU A 133 4.00 -1.04 -68.87
N LYS A 134 5.33 -1.12 -68.73
CA LYS A 134 6.12 -2.16 -69.40
C LYS A 134 5.72 -3.57 -68.92
N PRO A 135 5.69 -4.58 -69.81
CA PRO A 135 5.31 -5.96 -69.46
C PRO A 135 6.10 -6.56 -68.29
N SER A 136 7.35 -6.15 -68.10
CA SER A 136 8.20 -6.61 -66.98
C SER A 136 7.68 -6.16 -65.61
N VAL A 137 7.10 -4.96 -65.53
CA VAL A 137 6.56 -4.39 -64.29
C VAL A 137 5.28 -5.13 -63.91
N ILE A 138 4.40 -5.36 -64.89
CA ILE A 138 3.18 -6.16 -64.73
C ILE A 138 3.52 -7.59 -64.30
N ALA A 139 4.57 -8.20 -64.87
CA ALA A 139 5.02 -9.54 -64.51
C ALA A 139 5.57 -9.62 -63.08
N GLN A 140 6.28 -8.59 -62.62
CA GLN A 140 6.72 -8.50 -61.23
C GLN A 140 5.54 -8.39 -60.26
N LEU A 141 4.54 -7.55 -60.56
CA LEU A 141 3.33 -7.41 -59.75
C LEU A 141 2.55 -8.74 -59.64
N LYS A 142 2.39 -9.48 -60.75
CA LYS A 142 1.79 -10.81 -60.76
C LYS A 142 2.56 -11.82 -59.91
N LYS A 143 3.90 -11.78 -59.95
CA LYS A 143 4.75 -12.67 -59.15
C LYS A 143 4.62 -12.39 -57.65
N TYR A 144 4.50 -11.13 -57.25
CA TYR A 144 4.25 -10.77 -55.85
C TYR A 144 2.87 -11.25 -55.37
N GLN A 145 1.83 -11.14 -56.21
CA GLN A 145 0.50 -11.69 -55.92
C GLN A 145 0.55 -13.20 -55.67
N GLU A 146 1.21 -13.97 -56.54
CA GLU A 146 1.37 -15.42 -56.38
C GLU A 146 2.14 -15.82 -55.11
N GLN A 147 3.12 -15.01 -54.70
CA GLN A 147 3.88 -15.26 -53.47
C GLN A 147 3.02 -15.06 -52.22
N GLY A 148 2.17 -14.02 -52.20
CA GLY A 148 1.22 -13.78 -51.11
C GLY A 148 0.23 -14.94 -50.94
N VAL A 149 -0.35 -15.42 -52.04
CA VAL A 149 -1.25 -16.58 -52.04
C VAL A 149 -0.56 -17.84 -51.51
N LYS A 150 0.68 -18.10 -51.94
CA LYS A 150 1.46 -19.26 -51.46
C LYS A 150 1.81 -19.16 -49.98
N TYR A 151 2.03 -17.96 -49.45
CA TYR A 151 2.30 -17.74 -48.04
C TYR A 151 1.06 -18.02 -47.18
N GLU A 152 -0.10 -17.47 -47.55
CA GLU A 152 -1.36 -17.73 -46.81
C GLU A 152 -1.76 -19.22 -46.86
N GLN A 153 -1.58 -19.89 -48.01
CA GLN A 153 -1.77 -21.35 -48.11
C GLN A 153 -0.85 -22.14 -47.17
N ARG A 154 0.40 -21.70 -46.98
CA ARG A 154 1.32 -22.36 -46.04
C ARG A 154 0.90 -22.11 -44.60
N LYS A 155 0.56 -20.86 -44.27
CA LYS A 155 0.11 -20.46 -42.94
C LYS A 155 -1.15 -21.20 -42.51
N GLU A 156 -2.12 -21.36 -43.41
CA GLU A 156 -3.34 -22.11 -43.12
C GLU A 156 -3.07 -23.60 -42.94
N LYS A 157 -2.23 -24.21 -43.79
CA LYS A 157 -1.77 -25.60 -43.60
C LYS A 157 -1.07 -25.81 -42.26
N THR A 158 -0.26 -24.86 -41.81
CA THR A 158 0.39 -24.93 -40.50
C THR A 158 -0.62 -24.85 -39.35
N LYS A 159 -1.64 -23.98 -39.45
CA LYS A 159 -2.72 -23.92 -38.45
C LYS A 159 -3.53 -25.22 -38.41
N ASP A 160 -3.88 -25.75 -39.57
CA ASP A 160 -4.64 -27.01 -39.69
C ASP A 160 -3.85 -28.19 -39.12
N TYR A 161 -2.54 -28.23 -39.35
CA TYR A 161 -1.65 -29.23 -38.77
C TYR A 161 -1.72 -29.24 -37.24
N TYR A 162 -1.49 -28.10 -36.58
CA TYR A 162 -1.54 -28.02 -35.11
C TYR A 162 -2.95 -28.25 -34.56
N ARG A 163 -3.99 -27.79 -35.25
CA ARG A 163 -5.39 -28.05 -34.88
C ARG A 163 -5.78 -29.54 -34.99
N SER A 164 -5.08 -30.31 -35.82
CA SER A 164 -5.28 -31.75 -35.99
C SER A 164 -4.48 -32.62 -34.99
N GLU A 165 -3.38 -32.11 -34.43
CA GLU A 165 -2.62 -32.79 -33.36
C GLU A 165 -3.26 -32.67 -31.97
N GLU A 166 -4.13 -31.68 -31.76
CA GLU A 166 -4.85 -31.45 -30.48
C GLU A 166 -6.16 -32.28 -30.33
N ARG A 167 -6.51 -33.13 -31.30
CA ARG A 167 -7.69 -34.02 -31.28
C ARG A 167 -7.28 -35.49 -31.15
#